data_AF-A0A380P6W6-F1
#
_entry.id   AF-A0A380P6W6-F1
#
_cell.length_a   1.000
_cell.length_b   1.000
_cell.length_c   1.000
_cell.angle_alpha   90.00
_cell.angle_beta   90.00
_cell.angle_gamma   90.00
#
_symmetry.space_group_name_H-M   'P 1'
#
loop_
_entity.id
_entity.type
_entity.pdbx_description
1 polymer ?
#
loop_
_entity_poly.entity_id
_entity_poly.type
_entity_poly.pdbx_seq_one_letter_code
_entity_poly.pdbx_strand_id
1 'polypeptide(L)'
;MPGLDGNAKMSKSLDNCIYLSDDEETLWNRVRSMYTDPEHIQVADPGHVEGNMVFTYLDVFDPDKAQVETLKDQYRAGGLGDMKIKSIYLKY
;
A
#
# COMPACT_ATOMS: atom_id res chain seq x y z
N MET A 1 3.43 13.69 2.83
CA MET A 1 3.19 12.24 2.85
C MET A 1 4.24 11.60 3.75
N PRO A 2 3.84 10.68 4.65
CA PRO A 2 4.79 9.81 5.33
C PRO A 2 5.54 8.94 4.31
N GLY A 3 6.78 8.58 4.61
CA GLY A 3 7.56 7.60 3.84
C GLY A 3 6.98 6.19 3.93
N LEU A 4 7.57 5.25 3.18
CA LEU A 4 7.19 3.82 3.18
C LEU A 4 7.19 3.16 4.59
N ASP A 5 7.90 3.77 5.53
CA ASP A 5 8.11 3.36 6.92
C ASP A 5 7.18 4.06 7.93
N GLY A 6 6.27 4.94 7.49
CA GLY A 6 5.23 5.56 8.31
C GLY A 6 5.70 6.61 9.32
N ASN A 7 7.01 6.74 9.57
CA ASN A 7 7.55 7.59 10.64
C ASN A 7 8.14 8.92 10.16
N ALA A 8 8.77 8.97 8.98
CA ALA A 8 9.50 10.15 8.52
C ALA A 8 8.83 10.85 7.33
N LYS A 9 9.07 12.17 7.22
CA LYS A 9 8.68 12.99 6.06
C LYS A 9 9.45 12.46 4.82
N MET A 10 8.73 12.16 3.75
CA MET A 10 9.29 11.64 2.50
C MET A 10 10.48 12.50 2.01
N SER A 11 11.66 11.90 1.88
CA SER A 11 12.92 12.57 1.51
C SER A 11 13.73 11.67 0.58
N LYS A 12 14.35 12.25 -0.46
CA LYS A 12 15.29 11.55 -1.35
C LYS A 12 16.44 10.87 -0.60
N SER A 13 16.81 11.40 0.57
CA SER A 13 17.91 10.89 1.39
C SER A 13 17.53 9.68 2.26
N LEU A 14 16.24 9.35 2.37
CA LEU A 14 15.72 8.26 3.21
C LEU A 14 15.33 7.01 2.41
N ASP A 15 15.48 7.01 1.07
CA ASP A 15 15.12 5.89 0.16
C ASP A 15 13.67 5.36 0.33
N ASN A 16 12.80 6.19 0.89
CA ASN A 16 11.40 5.86 1.20
C ASN A 16 10.41 6.42 0.17
N CYS A 17 10.81 6.47 -1.11
CA CYS A 17 9.99 6.92 -2.22
C CYS A 17 9.75 5.78 -3.21
N ILE A 18 8.53 5.65 -3.70
CA ILE A 18 8.23 4.91 -4.93
C ILE A 18 8.26 5.92 -6.07
N TYR A 19 9.11 5.70 -7.08
CA TYR A 19 9.07 6.47 -8.32
C TYR A 19 8.28 5.68 -9.36
N LEU A 20 7.35 6.34 -10.06
CA LEU A 20 6.66 5.76 -11.23
C LEU A 20 7.63 5.42 -12.39
N SER A 21 8.88 5.84 -12.31
CA SER A 21 9.93 5.52 -13.28
C SER A 21 10.80 4.33 -12.86
N ASP A 22 10.58 3.75 -11.67
CA ASP A 22 11.26 2.52 -11.27
C ASP A 22 10.75 1.36 -12.14
N ASP A 23 11.63 0.42 -12.47
CA ASP A 23 11.24 -0.82 -13.15
C ASP A 23 10.32 -1.68 -12.26
N GLU A 24 9.54 -2.57 -12.87
CA GLU A 24 8.56 -3.42 -12.16
C GLU A 24 9.18 -4.20 -10.99
N GLU A 25 10.43 -4.66 -11.10
CA GLU A 25 11.11 -5.40 -10.05
C GLU A 25 11.48 -4.50 -8.86
N THR A 26 12.02 -3.31 -9.14
CA THR A 26 12.32 -2.30 -8.12
C THR A 26 11.04 -1.83 -7.42
N LEU A 27 9.98 -1.54 -8.19
CA LEU A 27 8.67 -1.16 -7.67
C LEU A 27 8.11 -2.25 -6.75
N TRP A 28 8.12 -3.51 -7.22
CA TRP A 28 7.64 -4.64 -6.44
C TRP A 28 8.42 -4.84 -5.13
N ASN A 29 9.75 -4.71 -5.18
CA ASN A 29 10.59 -4.84 -4.00
C ASN A 29 10.30 -3.78 -2.93
N ARG A 30 9.98 -2.55 -3.35
CA ARG A 30 9.56 -1.47 -2.44
C ARG A 30 8.16 -1.73 -1.89
N VAL A 31 7.19 -2.03 -2.74
CA VAL A 31 5.78 -2.23 -2.36
C VAL A 31 5.61 -3.45 -1.46
N ARG A 32 6.29 -4.57 -1.75
CA ARG A 32 6.18 -5.79 -0.93
C ARG A 32 6.64 -5.56 0.52
N SER A 33 7.57 -4.62 0.71
CA SER A 33 8.15 -4.26 2.01
C SER A 33 7.39 -3.15 2.74
N MET A 34 6.35 -2.55 2.13
CA MET A 34 5.54 -1.52 2.77
C MET A 34 4.86 -2.02 4.04
N TYR A 35 4.81 -1.15 5.04
CA TYR A 35 4.02 -1.35 6.24
C TYR A 35 2.52 -1.26 5.94
N THR A 36 1.76 -2.25 6.43
CA THR A 36 0.31 -2.34 6.27
C THR A 36 -0.37 -2.17 7.62
N ASP A 37 -0.86 -3.25 8.23
CA ASP A 37 -1.55 -3.25 9.52
C ASP A 37 -0.99 -4.41 10.38
N PRO A 38 -0.41 -4.13 11.56
CA PRO A 38 0.14 -5.17 12.44
C PRO A 38 -0.94 -6.05 13.08
N GLU A 39 -2.20 -5.58 13.10
CA GLU A 39 -3.34 -6.31 13.65
C GLU A 39 -4.01 -7.22 12.60
N HIS A 40 -3.73 -7.00 11.30
CA HIS A 40 -4.23 -7.83 10.21
C HIS A 40 -3.35 -9.08 10.02
N ILE A 41 -3.57 -10.09 10.86
CA ILE A 41 -2.74 -11.31 10.94
C ILE A 41 -3.17 -12.33 9.88
N GLN A 42 -4.47 -12.55 9.71
CA GLN A 42 -5.02 -13.46 8.71
C GLN A 42 -5.81 -12.71 7.64
N VAL A 43 -5.88 -13.30 6.44
CA VAL A 43 -6.66 -12.74 5.33
C VAL A 43 -8.13 -12.53 5.68
N ALA A 44 -8.71 -13.37 6.55
CA ALA A 44 -10.10 -13.27 6.96
C ALA A 44 -10.34 -12.21 8.04
N ASP A 45 -9.28 -11.74 8.71
CA ASP A 45 -9.42 -10.74 9.75
C ASP A 45 -9.74 -9.37 9.11
N PRO A 46 -10.58 -8.54 9.74
CA PRO A 46 -10.77 -7.18 9.29
C PRO A 46 -9.47 -6.38 9.50
N GLY A 47 -9.09 -5.59 8.50
CA GLY A 47 -7.89 -4.74 8.55
C GLY A 47 -8.22 -3.24 8.61
N HIS A 48 -7.26 -2.46 9.12
CA HIS A 48 -7.34 -1.02 9.21
C HIS A 48 -6.73 -0.35 7.99
N VAL A 49 -7.52 0.50 7.33
CA VAL A 49 -7.06 1.33 6.21
C VAL A 49 -6.25 2.53 6.72
N GLU A 50 -6.60 3.06 7.89
CA GLU A 50 -5.89 4.18 8.49
C GLU A 50 -4.50 3.75 8.96
N GLY A 51 -3.45 4.48 8.55
CA GLY A 51 -2.06 4.11 8.83
C GLY A 51 -1.47 3.07 7.86
N ASN A 52 -2.29 2.42 7.03
CA ASN A 52 -1.80 1.49 6.02
C ASN A 52 -1.18 2.25 4.83
N MET A 53 0.13 2.10 4.65
CA MET A 53 0.87 2.83 3.62
C MET A 53 0.48 2.40 2.21
N VAL A 54 0.05 1.15 2.03
CA VAL A 54 -0.39 0.66 0.72
C VAL A 54 -1.63 1.41 0.26
N PHE A 55 -2.61 1.63 1.14
CA PHE A 55 -3.80 2.43 0.79
C PHE A 55 -3.50 3.92 0.67
N THR A 56 -2.60 4.45 1.51
CA THR A 56 -2.18 5.86 1.45
C THR A 56 -1.58 6.21 0.08
N TYR A 57 -0.78 5.31 -0.49
CA TYR A 57 -0.22 5.50 -1.82
C TYR A 57 -1.26 5.28 -2.92
N LEU A 58 -2.13 4.26 -2.85
CA LEU A 58 -3.22 4.07 -3.82
C LEU A 58 -4.13 5.31 -3.89
N ASP A 59 -4.44 5.92 -2.74
CA ASP A 59 -5.24 7.14 -2.67
C ASP A 59 -4.62 8.34 -3.39
N VAL A 60 -3.30 8.35 -3.57
CA VAL A 60 -2.60 9.40 -4.29
C VAL A 60 -2.45 9.04 -5.76
N PHE A 61 -1.92 7.86 -6.06
CA PHE A 61 -1.43 7.51 -7.39
C PHE A 61 -2.46 6.83 -8.29
N ASP A 62 -3.39 6.07 -7.72
CA ASP A 62 -4.36 5.30 -8.51
C ASP A 62 -5.43 6.24 -9.08
N PRO A 63 -5.61 6.35 -10.40
CA PRO A 63 -6.65 7.21 -10.98
C PRO A 63 -8.06 6.67 -10.73
N ASP A 64 -8.22 5.36 -10.52
CA ASP A 64 -9.50 4.70 -10.26
C ASP A 64 -9.83 4.69 -8.76
N LYS A 65 -10.27 5.85 -8.27
CA LYS A 65 -10.65 6.01 -6.85
C LYS A 65 -11.81 5.09 -6.44
N ALA A 66 -12.67 4.68 -7.37
CA ALA A 66 -13.77 3.78 -7.07
C ALA A 66 -13.26 2.36 -6.77
N GLN A 67 -12.27 1.89 -7.52
CA GLN A 67 -11.59 0.64 -7.22
C GLN A 67 -10.87 0.71 -5.87
N VAL A 68 -10.17 1.82 -5.58
CA VAL A 68 -9.49 2.00 -4.29
C VAL A 68 -10.47 1.92 -3.11
N GLU A 69 -11.62 2.58 -3.19
CA GLU A 69 -12.65 2.47 -2.14
C GLU A 69 -13.21 1.06 -2.02
N THR A 70 -13.42 0.34 -3.13
CA THR A 70 -13.85 -1.06 -3.11
C THR A 70 -12.84 -1.95 -2.37
N LEU A 71 -11.54 -1.74 -2.59
CA LEU A 71 -10.48 -2.48 -1.91
C LEU A 71 -10.44 -2.15 -0.42
N LYS A 72 -10.63 -0.88 -0.04
CA LYS A 72 -10.72 -0.46 1.35
C LYS A 72 -11.89 -1.12 2.07
N ASP A 73 -13.04 -1.19 1.43
CA ASP A 73 -14.23 -1.82 2.02
C ASP A 73 -14.04 -3.33 2.21
N GLN A 74 -13.43 -4.00 1.22
CA GLN A 74 -13.07 -5.42 1.35
C GLN A 74 -12.04 -5.66 2.46
N TYR A 75 -11.05 -4.76 2.60
CA TYR A 75 -10.05 -4.86 3.66
C TYR A 75 -10.66 -4.69 5.06
N ARG A 76 -11.53 -3.69 5.23
CA ARG A 76 -12.27 -3.46 6.48
C ARG A 76 -13.22 -4.62 6.82
N ALA A 77 -13.82 -5.25 5.82
CA ALA A 77 -14.71 -6.38 6.01
C ALA A 77 -13.97 -7.69 6.38
N GLY A 78 -12.70 -7.79 6.02
CA GLY A 78 -11.94 -9.04 6.05
C GLY A 78 -12.16 -9.87 4.79
N GLY A 79 -11.15 -10.63 4.39
CA GLY A 79 -11.10 -11.45 3.18
C GLY A 79 -10.14 -10.96 2.10
N LEU A 80 -9.45 -9.83 2.32
CA LEU A 80 -8.50 -9.24 1.39
C LEU A 80 -7.09 -9.20 2.00
N GLY A 81 -6.21 -10.08 1.54
CA GLY A 81 -4.84 -10.18 2.04
C GLY A 81 -3.93 -9.05 1.57
N ASP A 82 -2.98 -8.64 2.42
CA ASP A 82 -2.00 -7.57 2.14
C ASP A 82 -1.23 -7.78 0.84
N MET A 83 -0.80 -9.02 0.58
CA MET A 83 -0.07 -9.37 -0.65
C MET A 83 -0.92 -9.15 -1.90
N LYS A 84 -2.23 -9.36 -1.81
CA LYS A 84 -3.14 -9.15 -2.93
C LYS A 84 -3.28 -7.65 -3.22
N ILE A 85 -3.39 -6.82 -2.18
CA ILE A 85 -3.44 -5.36 -2.34
C ILE A 85 -2.11 -4.86 -2.92
N LYS A 86 -0.98 -5.31 -2.37
CA LYS A 86 0.36 -4.97 -2.85
C LYS A 86 0.55 -5.32 -4.33
N SER A 87 0.04 -6.47 -4.78
CA SER A 87 0.17 -6.89 -6.20
C SER A 87 -0.52 -5.95 -7.20
N ILE A 88 -1.45 -5.10 -6.75
CA ILE A 88 -2.13 -4.13 -7.62
C ILE A 88 -1.14 -3.11 -8.20
N TYR A 89 -0.04 -2.85 -7.49
CA TYR A 89 1.02 -1.95 -7.95
C TYR A 89 1.76 -2.47 -9.19
N LEU A 90 1.73 -3.78 -9.45
CA LEU A 90 2.35 -4.36 -10.67
C LEU A 90 1.57 -4.03 -11.95
N LYS A 91 0.41 -3.38 -11.84
CA LYS A 91 -0.36 -2.91 -13.00
C LYS A 91 0.06 -1.51 -13.46
N TYR A 92 0.86 -0.81 -12.65
CA TYR A 92 1.33 0.56 -12.88
C TYR A 92 2.76 0.56 -13.35
#